data_AF-A0A950R3S4-F1
#
_entry.id   AF-A0A950R3S4-F1
#
_cell.length_a   1.000
_cell.length_b   1.000
_cell.length_c   1.000
_cell.angle_alpha   90.00
_cell.angle_beta   90.00
_cell.angle_gamma   90.00
#
_symmetry.space_group_name_H-M   'P 1'
#
loop_
_entity.id
_entity.type
_entity.pdbx_description
1 polymer ?
#
loop_
_entity_poly.entity_id
_entity_poly.type
_entity_poly.pdbx_seq_one_letter_code
_entity_poly.pdbx_strand_id
1 'polypeptide(L)'
;MNDPEIQAIATEAARLWRSGGNIEVLLRFMREKGLSQPESAEPLAWATAIDWEKAHIAVMHSEIWSDYFELCRQLNEELQGALMLLAQECSATVTETELDASFDPETILDSTFSDHAWPARERIPGDRTTT
;
A
#
# COMPACT_ATOMS: atom_id res chain seq x y z
N MET A 1 -8.49 -3.73 6.08
CA MET A 1 -8.71 -4.47 7.34
C MET A 1 -10.08 -5.14 7.28
N ASN A 2 -10.33 -6.26 7.97
CA ASN A 2 -11.65 -6.90 7.94
C ASN A 2 -12.57 -6.36 9.07
N ASP A 3 -13.89 -6.33 8.85
CA ASP A 3 -14.90 -5.89 9.84
C ASP A 3 -14.72 -6.46 11.27
N PRO A 4 -14.43 -7.75 11.51
CA PRO A 4 -14.22 -8.28 12.86
C PRO A 4 -12.99 -7.68 13.56
N GLU A 5 -11.93 -7.34 12.81
CA GLU A 5 -10.72 -6.73 13.36
C GLU A 5 -11.00 -5.29 13.78
N ILE A 6 -11.72 -4.54 12.93
CA ILE A 6 -12.16 -3.17 13.23
C ILE A 6 -13.01 -3.16 14.51
N GLN A 7 -13.96 -4.10 14.64
CA GLN A 7 -14.80 -4.22 15.82
C GLN A 7 -14.00 -4.57 17.09
N ALA A 8 -12.98 -5.43 16.97
CA ALA A 8 -12.10 -5.76 18.09
C ALA A 8 -11.30 -4.52 18.55
N ILE A 9 -10.78 -3.74 17.60
CA ILE A 9 -10.06 -2.49 17.88
C ILE A 9 -11.00 -1.47 18.54
N ALA A 10 -12.23 -1.31 18.03
CA ALA A 10 -13.24 -0.43 18.63
C ALA A 10 -13.54 -0.83 20.08
N THR A 11 -13.68 -2.14 20.34
CA THR A 11 -13.94 -2.70 21.68
C THR A 11 -12.83 -2.36 22.67
N GLU A 12 -11.56 -2.52 22.27
CA GLU A 12 -10.42 -2.17 23.13
C GLU A 12 -10.27 -0.66 23.28
N ALA A 13 -10.54 0.13 22.23
CA ALA A 13 -10.57 1.59 22.32
C ALA A 13 -11.63 2.09 23.31
N ALA A 14 -12.81 1.44 23.37
CA ALA A 14 -13.83 1.75 24.36
C ALA A 14 -13.38 1.42 25.79
N ARG A 15 -12.59 0.37 25.96
CA ARG A 15 -11.97 0.04 27.25
C ARG A 15 -10.96 1.11 27.67
N LEU A 16 -10.13 1.58 26.74
CA LEU A 16 -9.19 2.68 26.97
C LEU A 16 -9.92 3.98 27.35
N TRP A 17 -11.01 4.30 26.64
CA TRP A 17 -11.87 5.45 26.96
C TRP A 17 -12.41 5.38 28.39
N ARG A 18 -12.97 4.23 28.80
CA ARG A 18 -13.49 4.03 30.17
C ARG A 18 -12.41 4.11 31.24
N SER A 19 -11.15 3.83 30.90
CA SER A 19 -10.01 4.00 31.81
C SER A 19 -9.49 5.44 31.90
N GLY A 20 -10.11 6.39 31.19
CA GLY A 20 -9.73 7.81 31.18
C GLY A 20 -8.80 8.20 30.04
N GLY A 21 -8.65 7.36 29.01
CA GLY A 21 -7.95 7.74 27.78
C GLY A 21 -8.65 8.91 27.08
N ASN A 22 -7.87 9.81 26.47
CA ASN A 22 -8.40 10.91 25.65
C ASN A 22 -8.43 10.52 24.17
N ILE A 23 -9.03 11.36 23.33
CA ILE A 23 -9.19 11.10 21.89
C ILE A 23 -7.85 10.82 21.20
N GLU A 24 -6.80 11.59 21.49
CA GLU A 24 -5.49 11.39 20.87
C GLU A 24 -4.84 10.05 21.26
N VAL A 25 -5.01 9.60 22.51
CA VAL A 25 -4.57 8.28 22.94
C VAL A 25 -5.31 7.17 22.19
N LEU A 26 -6.62 7.33 21.98
CA LEU A 26 -7.43 6.38 21.22
C LEU A 26 -7.00 6.33 19.74
N LEU A 27 -6.79 7.47 19.11
CA LEU A 27 -6.35 7.55 17.71
C LEU A 27 -4.95 6.98 17.51
N ARG A 28 -4.03 7.23 18.45
CA ARG A 28 -2.71 6.59 18.48
C ARG A 28 -2.82 5.07 18.55
N PHE A 29 -3.67 4.55 19.45
CA PHE A 29 -3.92 3.13 19.57
C PHE A 29 -4.50 2.53 18.27
N MET A 30 -5.49 3.20 17.67
CA MET A 30 -6.11 2.75 16.41
C MET A 30 -5.08 2.66 15.28
N ARG A 31 -4.22 3.67 15.15
CA ARG A 31 -3.10 3.67 14.20
C ARG A 31 -2.11 2.54 14.47
N GLU A 32 -1.73 2.32 15.72
CA GLU A 32 -0.83 1.21 16.11
C GLU A 32 -1.43 -0.16 15.81
N LYS A 33 -2.76 -0.27 15.74
CA LYS A 33 -3.47 -1.47 15.29
C LYS A 33 -3.66 -1.55 13.77
N GLY A 34 -3.15 -0.57 13.03
CA GLY A 34 -3.12 -0.57 11.57
C GLY A 34 -4.38 -0.01 10.91
N LEU A 35 -5.27 0.65 11.66
CA LEU A 35 -6.34 1.43 11.04
C LEU A 35 -5.71 2.57 10.24
N SER A 36 -6.33 2.93 9.13
CA SER A 36 -6.05 4.19 8.44
C SER A 36 -6.83 5.34 9.08
N GLN A 37 -6.46 6.58 8.72
CA GLN A 37 -7.17 7.78 9.14
C GLN A 37 -8.69 7.69 8.88
N PRO A 38 -9.19 7.41 7.64
CA PRO A 38 -10.63 7.35 7.39
C PRO A 38 -11.32 6.21 8.14
N GLU A 39 -10.66 5.07 8.31
CA GLU A 39 -11.21 3.91 9.04
C GLU A 39 -11.33 4.17 10.55
N SER A 40 -10.70 5.21 11.09
CA SER A 40 -10.68 5.49 12.53
C SER A 40 -11.92 6.22 13.05
N ALA A 41 -12.71 6.86 12.18
CA ALA A 41 -13.83 7.71 12.60
C ALA A 41 -14.99 6.93 13.22
N GLU A 42 -15.40 5.82 12.59
CA GLU A 42 -16.50 4.98 13.07
C GLU A 42 -16.14 4.25 14.38
N PRO A 43 -14.97 3.58 14.51
CA PRO A 43 -14.51 3.03 15.78
C PRO A 43 -14.41 4.06 16.90
N LEU A 44 -13.98 5.30 16.59
CA LEU A 44 -13.90 6.38 17.56
C LEU A 44 -15.29 6.79 18.05
N ALA A 45 -16.22 7.06 17.13
CA ALA A 45 -17.60 7.41 17.47
C ALA A 45 -18.24 6.35 18.37
N TRP A 46 -18.05 5.07 18.02
CA TRP A 46 -18.54 3.94 18.81
C TRP A 46 -17.89 3.87 20.19
N ALA A 47 -16.56 4.02 20.28
CA ALA A 47 -15.81 3.86 21.52
C ALA A 47 -16.12 4.96 22.54
N THR A 48 -16.35 6.19 22.10
CA THR A 48 -16.55 7.35 22.97
C THR A 48 -18.01 7.79 23.09
N ALA A 49 -18.91 7.15 22.33
CA ALA A 49 -20.32 7.54 22.19
C ALA A 49 -20.52 9.01 21.78
N ILE A 50 -19.55 9.57 21.03
CA ILE A 50 -19.71 10.90 20.42
C ILE A 50 -20.35 10.75 19.05
N ASP A 51 -20.97 11.82 18.59
CA ASP A 51 -21.55 11.85 17.25
C ASP A 51 -20.50 11.60 16.16
N TRP A 52 -20.91 10.94 15.08
CA TRP A 52 -20.03 10.60 13.96
C TRP A 52 -19.35 11.83 13.36
N GLU A 53 -20.06 12.96 13.24
CA GLU A 53 -19.49 14.20 12.70
C GLU A 53 -18.36 14.71 13.59
N LYS A 54 -18.54 14.65 14.92
CA LYS A 54 -17.51 15.05 15.89
C LYS A 54 -16.31 14.11 15.87
N ALA A 55 -16.55 12.80 15.74
CA ALA A 55 -15.49 11.82 15.61
C ALA A 55 -14.69 12.04 14.32
N HIS A 56 -15.38 12.31 13.20
CA HIS A 56 -14.75 12.60 11.93
C HIS A 56 -13.88 13.86 12.00
N ILE A 57 -14.40 14.95 12.57
CA ILE A 57 -13.63 16.19 12.79
C ILE A 57 -12.39 15.90 13.65
N ALA A 58 -12.54 15.15 14.74
CA ALA A 58 -11.42 14.82 15.62
C ALA A 58 -10.33 13.99 14.91
N VAL A 59 -10.71 13.05 14.04
CA VAL A 59 -9.78 12.27 13.22
C VAL A 59 -9.06 13.14 12.19
N MET A 60 -9.78 14.03 11.52
CA MET A 60 -9.22 14.91 10.48
C MET A 60 -8.25 15.94 11.03
N HIS A 61 -8.46 16.39 12.26
CA HIS A 61 -7.63 17.39 12.94
C HIS A 61 -6.64 16.82 13.95
N SER A 62 -6.48 15.50 14.03
CA SER A 62 -5.56 14.87 14.98
C SER A 62 -4.11 14.99 14.55
N GLU A 63 -3.27 15.42 15.49
CA GLU A 63 -1.82 15.51 15.31
C GLU A 63 -1.19 14.14 15.01
N ILE A 64 -1.77 13.05 15.55
CA ILE A 64 -1.29 11.68 15.33
C ILE A 64 -1.29 11.29 13.85
N TRP A 65 -2.30 11.76 13.09
CA TRP A 65 -2.43 11.47 11.67
C TRP A 65 -1.58 12.42 10.82
N SER A 66 -1.47 13.70 11.20
CA SER A 66 -0.58 14.63 10.49
C SER A 66 0.88 14.23 10.62
N ASP A 67 1.32 13.86 11.82
CA ASP A 67 2.70 13.41 12.08
C ASP A 67 3.02 12.14 11.30
N TYR A 68 2.06 11.22 11.23
CA TYR A 68 2.21 9.98 10.49
C TYR A 68 2.29 10.22 8.99
N PHE A 69 1.49 11.14 8.46
CA PHE A 69 1.58 11.53 7.05
C PHE A 69 2.95 12.10 6.69
N GLU A 70 3.49 13.02 7.50
CA GLU A 70 4.83 13.58 7.28
C GLU A 70 5.93 12.52 7.36
N LEU A 71 5.84 11.59 8.33
CA LEU A 71 6.75 10.47 8.41
C LEU A 71 6.70 9.58 7.16
N CYS A 72 5.50 9.22 6.71
CA CYS A 72 5.33 8.41 5.50
C CYS A 72 5.87 9.13 4.26
N ARG A 73 5.68 10.46 4.16
CA ARG A 73 6.24 11.26 3.07
C ARG A 73 7.78 11.21 3.07
N GLN A 74 8.40 11.43 4.23
CA GLN A 74 9.86 11.38 4.38
C GLN A 74 10.42 9.99 4.00
N LEU A 75 9.80 8.92 4.52
CA LEU A 75 10.23 7.55 4.21
C LEU A 75 10.10 7.22 2.71
N ASN A 76 9.05 7.73 2.05
CA ASN A 76 8.90 7.56 0.60
C ASN A 76 9.97 8.32 -0.19
N GLU A 77 10.35 9.51 0.24
CA GLU A 77 11.45 10.28 -0.38
C GLU A 77 12.79 9.55 -0.23
N GLU A 78 13.07 9.00 0.97
CA GLU A 78 14.26 8.19 1.23
C GLU A 78 14.28 6.90 0.38
N LEU A 79 13.15 6.20 0.32
CA LEU A 79 13.00 4.99 -0.50
C LEU A 79 13.24 5.29 -1.98
N GLN A 80 12.69 6.38 -2.50
CA GLN A 80 12.90 6.78 -3.88
C GLN A 80 14.37 7.10 -4.15
N GLY A 81 15.05 7.78 -3.21
CA GLY A 81 16.48 8.04 -3.28
C GLY A 81 17.32 6.75 -3.33
N ALA A 82 17.02 5.79 -2.43
CA ALA A 82 17.71 4.50 -2.39
C ALA A 82 17.49 3.67 -3.67
N LEU A 83 16.26 3.65 -4.20
CA LEU A 83 15.96 2.97 -5.47
C LEU A 83 16.70 3.61 -6.65
N MET A 84 16.83 4.93 -6.67
CA MET A 84 17.58 5.63 -7.71
C MET A 84 19.09 5.31 -7.66
N LEU A 85 19.68 5.26 -6.46
CA LEU A 85 21.07 4.86 -6.28
C LEU A 85 21.31 3.41 -6.73
N LEU A 86 20.43 2.48 -6.33
CA LEU A 86 20.48 1.08 -6.78
C LEU A 86 20.37 0.96 -8.31
N ALA A 87 19.48 1.73 -8.95
CA ALA A 87 19.33 1.73 -10.39
C ALA A 87 20.61 2.25 -11.10
N GLN A 88 21.24 3.28 -10.54
CA GLN A 88 22.51 3.82 -11.06
C GLN A 88 23.65 2.81 -10.94
N GLU A 89 23.80 2.17 -9.77
CA GLU A 89 24.81 1.12 -9.57
C GLU A 89 24.58 -0.06 -10.52
N CYS A 90 23.35 -0.56 -10.64
CA CYS A 90 23.01 -1.62 -11.59
C CYS A 90 23.29 -1.23 -13.05
N SER A 91 23.14 0.06 -13.43
CA SER A 91 23.46 0.53 -14.77
C SER A 91 24.96 0.65 -15.04
N ALA A 92 25.75 1.00 -14.02
CA ALA A 92 27.20 1.14 -14.13
C ALA A 92 27.90 -0.22 -14.26
N THR A 93 27.39 -1.26 -13.61
CA THR A 93 27.95 -2.62 -13.67
C THR A 93 27.77 -3.27 -15.05
N VAL A 94 26.76 -2.88 -15.84
CA VAL A 94 26.53 -3.44 -17.19
C VAL A 94 27.55 -2.91 -18.20
N THR A 95 28.13 -1.73 -17.97
CA THR A 95 29.09 -1.11 -18.91
C THR A 95 30.54 -1.58 -18.78
N GLU A 96 30.91 -2.35 -17.75
CA GLU A 96 32.29 -2.84 -17.58
C GLU A 96 32.54 -4.28 -18.08
N THR A 97 31.51 -5.03 -18.50
CA THR A 97 31.66 -6.44 -18.94
C THR A 97 31.60 -6.71 -20.44
N GLU A 98 31.43 -5.71 -21.30
CA GLU A 98 31.43 -5.92 -22.76
C GLU A 98 32.25 -4.86 -23.50
N LEU A 99 33.58 -4.92 -23.35
CA LEU A 99 34.51 -4.23 -24.24
C LEU A 99 35.69 -5.13 -24.65
N ASP A 100 35.45 -6.45 -24.73
CA ASP A 100 36.45 -7.41 -25.25
C ASP A 100 35.82 -8.55 -26.08
N ALA A 101 34.82 -8.22 -26.89
CA ALA A 101 34.37 -9.09 -27.97
C ALA A 101 34.50 -8.35 -29.30
N SER A 102 35.63 -8.58 -29.96
CA SER A 102 35.81 -8.54 -31.41
C SER A 102 34.52 -8.99 -32.13
N PHE A 103 33.67 -8.03 -32.51
CA PHE A 103 32.42 -8.29 -33.20
C PHE A 103 32.67 -8.24 -34.71
N ASP A 104 32.75 -9.43 -35.31
CA ASP A 104 32.88 -9.64 -36.74
C ASP A 104 31.47 -9.57 -37.38
N PRO A 105 31.17 -8.57 -38.25
CA PRO A 105 29.79 -8.27 -38.66
C PRO A 105 29.15 -9.24 -39.66
N GLU A 106 29.78 -10.36 -40.01
CA GLU A 106 29.29 -11.24 -41.09
C GLU A 106 28.48 -12.48 -40.65
N THR A 107 28.17 -12.68 -39.37
CA THR A 107 27.64 -13.99 -38.90
C THR A 107 26.19 -14.04 -38.40
N ILE A 108 25.32 -13.06 -38.70
CA ILE A 108 23.90 -13.16 -38.30
C ILE A 108 22.96 -12.75 -39.43
N LEU A 109 22.98 -13.53 -40.51
CA LEU A 109 21.86 -13.65 -41.45
C LEU A 109 21.63 -15.13 -41.77
N ASP A 110 21.34 -15.95 -40.76
CA ASP A 110 20.60 -17.19 -41.00
C ASP A 110 19.99 -17.74 -39.71
N SER A 111 18.73 -17.40 -39.43
CA SER A 111 17.72 -18.35 -38.92
C SER A 111 16.39 -17.60 -38.69
N THR A 112 15.59 -17.61 -39.75
CA THR A 112 14.13 -17.81 -39.71
C THR A 112 13.39 -17.40 -38.44
N PHE A 113 12.84 -16.19 -38.51
CA PHE A 113 11.47 -15.86 -38.14
C PHE A 113 10.53 -17.09 -38.28
N SER A 114 9.99 -17.60 -37.18
CA SER A 114 8.85 -18.52 -37.18
C SER A 114 8.02 -18.34 -35.92
N ASP A 115 6.87 -17.70 -36.12
CA ASP A 115 5.58 -17.93 -35.49
C ASP A 115 5.57 -18.44 -34.03
N HIS A 116 5.60 -17.50 -33.09
CA HIS A 116 4.88 -17.68 -31.83
C HIS A 116 3.56 -16.92 -31.88
N ALA A 117 2.52 -17.66 -32.30
CA ALA A 117 1.13 -17.29 -32.13
C ALA A 117 0.81 -17.09 -30.63
N TRP A 118 0.24 -15.93 -30.30
CA TRP A 118 -0.37 -15.66 -29.01
C TRP A 118 -1.54 -16.62 -28.75
N PRO A 119 -1.67 -17.24 -27.56
CA PRO A 119 -2.86 -18.01 -27.25
C PRO A 119 -4.07 -17.07 -27.04
N ALA A 120 -5.13 -17.32 -27.81
CA ALA A 120 -6.40 -16.61 -27.71
C ALA A 120 -7.05 -16.83 -26.34
N ARG A 121 -7.58 -15.75 -25.74
CA ARG A 121 -8.43 -15.81 -24.54
C ARG A 121 -9.69 -16.61 -24.84
N GLU A 122 -9.88 -17.74 -24.15
CA GLU A 122 -11.14 -18.49 -24.16
C GLU A 122 -12.26 -17.61 -23.58
N ARG A 123 -13.31 -17.38 -24.38
CA ARG A 123 -14.59 -16.84 -23.93
C ARG A 123 -15.29 -17.93 -23.14
N ILE A 124 -15.69 -17.65 -21.91
CA ILE A 124 -16.62 -18.47 -21.12
C ILE A 124 -18.05 -18.18 -21.62
N PRO A 125 -18.80 -19.15 -22.18
CA PRO A 125 -20.22 -19.00 -22.48
C PRO A 125 -21.06 -19.83 -21.51
N GLY A 126 -22.01 -19.22 -20.81
CA GLY A 126 -22.87 -19.98 -19.92
C GLY A 126 -23.92 -19.18 -19.15
N ASP A 127 -24.68 -18.32 -19.85
CA ASP A 127 -26.00 -17.91 -19.38
C ASP A 127 -27.03 -18.87 -20.00
N ARG A 128 -27.60 -19.77 -19.19
CA ARG A 128 -28.85 -20.49 -19.48
C ARG A 128 -29.61 -20.79 -18.19
N THR A 129 -30.66 -20.01 -18.01
CA THR A 129 -31.94 -20.32 -17.37
C THR A 129 -32.30 -21.81 -17.22
N THR A 130 -32.73 -22.18 -16.01
CA THR A 130 -33.49 -23.41 -15.64
C THR A 130 -33.92 -23.16 -14.18
N THR A 131 -35.15 -23.28 -13.70
CA THR A 131 -36.50 -23.55 -14.21
C THR A 131 -37.45 -22.96 -13.16
#